data_AF-A0A0H5QUC3-F1
#
_entry.id   AF-A0A0H5QUC3-F1
#
_cell.length_a   1.000
_cell.length_b   1.000
_cell.length_c   1.000
_cell.angle_alpha   90.00
_cell.angle_beta   90.00
_cell.angle_gamma   90.00
#
_symmetry.space_group_name_H-M   'P 1'
#
loop_
_entity.id
_entity.type
_entity.pdbx_description
1 polymer ?
#
loop_
_entity_poly.entity_id
_entity_poly.type
_entity_poly.pdbx_seq_one_letter_code
_entity_poly.pdbx_strand_id
1 'polypeptide(L)'
;MTTRTDHVLHHVILFRKLFLNRTLNYEERMTKYVDVLDKDVDALRAIAPNLGDGNRRLDLITYNDSCFSSNDGKTTIWMSEDNRPLRPKGDGRSIMVSEFLCESHGPSKLSPSQQVQHPGVYRESVVIMKPGKNADSYCTNSDLVEHLKNGILIFKILHPGCDALFLFDNSQNHRSLAPNALKAKVLPIKDDGKNVKLQRDGWVRNHTI
;
A
#
# COMPACT_ATOMS: atom_id res chain seq x y z
N MET A 1 -37.32 -12.52 13.21
CA MET A 1 -35.87 -12.40 12.93
C MET A 1 -35.59 -13.08 11.61
N THR A 2 -35.53 -12.32 10.51
CA THR A 2 -35.12 -12.82 9.20
C THR A 2 -33.59 -12.77 9.15
N THR A 3 -32.96 -13.94 9.15
CA THR A 3 -31.53 -14.08 8.89
C THR A 3 -31.23 -13.58 7.49
N ARG A 4 -30.51 -12.46 7.39
CA ARG A 4 -29.97 -11.94 6.13
C ARG A 4 -28.97 -12.98 5.61
N THR A 5 -29.38 -13.79 4.65
CA THR A 5 -28.48 -14.66 3.90
C THR A 5 -27.46 -13.79 3.17
N ASP A 6 -26.19 -13.99 3.50
CA ASP A 6 -25.05 -13.32 2.88
C ASP A 6 -24.98 -13.64 1.39
N HIS A 7 -25.54 -12.78 0.54
CA HIS A 7 -25.40 -12.87 -0.92
C HIS A 7 -24.01 -12.39 -1.37
N VAL A 8 -22.95 -13.06 -0.91
CA VAL A 8 -21.62 -12.88 -1.50
C VAL A 8 -21.62 -13.57 -2.86
N LEU A 9 -21.36 -12.79 -3.93
CA LEU A 9 -21.35 -13.30 -5.30
C LEU A 9 -20.35 -14.46 -5.45
N HIS A 10 -20.71 -15.49 -6.21
CA HIS A 10 -19.89 -16.70 -6.39
C HIS A 10 -18.44 -16.40 -6.81
N HIS A 11 -18.24 -15.44 -7.73
CA HIS A 11 -16.91 -15.04 -8.18
C HIS A 11 -16.06 -14.42 -7.07
N VAL A 12 -16.67 -13.76 -6.08
CA VAL A 12 -15.95 -13.22 -4.91
C VAL A 12 -15.45 -14.36 -4.03
N ILE A 13 -16.26 -15.39 -3.82
CA ILE A 13 -15.87 -16.59 -3.08
C ILE A 13 -14.72 -17.31 -3.79
N LEU A 14 -14.82 -17.49 -5.11
CA LEU A 14 -13.77 -18.10 -5.91
C LEU A 14 -12.47 -17.29 -5.86
N PHE A 15 -12.55 -15.97 -6.03
CA PHE A 15 -11.39 -15.09 -5.94
C PHE A 15 -10.71 -15.19 -4.57
N ARG A 16 -11.48 -15.23 -3.47
CA ARG A 16 -10.92 -15.40 -2.12
C ARG A 16 -10.15 -16.70 -1.98
N LYS A 17 -10.67 -17.82 -2.49
CA LYS A 17 -9.96 -19.11 -2.49
C LYS A 17 -8.65 -19.02 -3.27
N LEU A 18 -8.66 -18.43 -4.46
CA LEU A 18 -7.46 -18.23 -5.28
C LEU A 18 -6.46 -17.28 -4.62
N PHE A 19 -6.94 -16.23 -3.96
CA PHE A 19 -6.11 -15.30 -3.20
C PHE A 19 -5.41 -16.02 -2.05
N LEU A 20 -6.15 -16.73 -1.20
CA LEU A 20 -5.59 -17.47 -0.07
C LEU A 20 -4.56 -18.52 -0.51
N ASN A 21 -4.85 -19.28 -1.57
CA ASN A 21 -3.90 -20.25 -2.11
C ASN A 21 -2.59 -19.59 -2.57
N ARG A 22 -2.65 -18.41 -3.23
CA ARG A 22 -1.44 -17.66 -3.60
C ARG A 22 -0.70 -17.15 -2.38
N THR A 23 -1.42 -16.61 -1.39
CA THR A 23 -0.82 -16.12 -0.14
C THR A 23 -0.09 -17.22 0.61
N LEU A 24 -0.68 -18.42 0.74
CA LEU A 24 -0.03 -19.57 1.37
C LEU A 24 1.30 -19.94 0.68
N ASN A 25 1.32 -19.96 -0.65
CA ASN A 25 2.55 -20.22 -1.40
C ASN A 25 3.62 -19.12 -1.20
N TYR A 26 3.21 -17.86 -0.99
CA TYR A 26 4.13 -16.78 -0.68
C TYR A 26 4.69 -16.91 0.75
N GLU A 27 3.84 -17.26 1.72
CA GLU A 27 4.20 -17.42 3.13
C GLU A 27 5.25 -18.51 3.37
N GLU A 28 5.34 -19.54 2.52
CA GLU A 28 6.40 -20.56 2.59
C GLU A 28 7.81 -19.97 2.46
N ARG A 29 7.94 -18.82 1.79
CA ARG A 29 9.21 -18.12 1.55
C ARG A 29 9.41 -16.90 2.45
N MET A 30 8.49 -16.63 3.38
CA MET A 30 8.54 -15.47 4.28
C MET A 30 9.09 -15.84 5.65
N THR A 31 9.70 -14.85 6.31
CA THR A 31 10.04 -14.96 7.74
C THR A 31 8.76 -15.04 8.57
N LYS A 32 8.72 -15.93 9.55
CA LYS A 32 7.62 -16.03 10.52
C LYS A 32 8.05 -15.45 11.86
N TYR A 33 7.17 -14.72 12.51
CA TYR A 33 7.39 -14.20 13.86
C TYR A 33 6.51 -14.99 14.82
N VAL A 34 7.12 -15.55 15.87
CA VAL A 34 6.42 -16.34 16.88
C VAL A 34 6.65 -15.74 18.26
N ASP A 35 5.63 -15.82 19.11
CA ASP A 35 5.74 -15.39 20.51
C ASP A 35 6.80 -16.22 21.24
N VAL A 36 7.64 -15.54 22.02
CA VAL A 36 8.53 -16.19 22.97
C VAL A 36 7.76 -16.34 24.29
N LEU A 37 7.38 -17.57 24.64
CA LEU A 37 6.59 -17.88 25.84
C LEU A 37 7.32 -17.65 27.18
N ASP A 38 8.47 -16.97 27.19
CA ASP A 38 9.30 -16.77 28.37
C ASP A 38 9.33 -15.29 28.76
N LYS A 39 8.88 -15.01 30.01
CA LYS A 39 8.94 -13.80 30.87
C LYS A 39 8.85 -12.37 30.30
N ASP A 40 9.11 -12.13 29.03
CA ASP A 40 8.99 -10.84 28.36
C ASP A 40 7.75 -10.90 27.45
N VAL A 41 6.69 -10.20 27.87
CA VAL A 41 5.32 -10.41 27.37
C VAL A 41 5.11 -9.91 25.92
N ASP A 42 6.12 -9.33 25.28
CA ASP A 42 6.02 -8.71 23.96
C ASP A 42 7.19 -9.07 23.00
N ALA A 43 8.00 -10.08 23.32
CA ALA A 43 9.13 -10.46 22.47
C ALA A 43 8.73 -11.46 21.38
N LEU A 44 8.82 -11.03 20.11
CA LEU A 44 8.69 -11.90 18.93
C LEU A 44 10.04 -12.44 18.48
N ARG A 45 10.10 -13.75 18.19
CA ARG A 45 11.26 -14.40 17.57
C ARG A 45 11.04 -14.60 16.08
N ALA A 46 11.95 -14.07 15.27
CA ALA A 46 11.99 -14.33 13.84
C ALA A 46 12.48 -15.75 13.52
N ILE A 47 11.77 -16.45 12.65
CA ILE A 47 12.10 -17.77 12.11
C ILE A 47 12.25 -17.63 10.61
N ALA A 48 13.47 -17.86 10.11
CA ALA A 48 13.73 -17.84 8.67
C ALA A 48 13.00 -19.01 7.97
N PRO A 49 12.51 -18.80 6.74
CA PRO A 49 11.89 -19.86 5.95
C PRO A 49 12.91 -20.94 5.58
N ASN A 50 12.45 -22.18 5.46
CA ASN A 50 13.25 -23.25 4.86
C ASN A 50 13.18 -23.13 3.33
N LEU A 51 14.23 -22.57 2.72
CA LEU A 51 14.28 -22.33 1.28
C LEU A 51 14.96 -23.52 0.59
N GLY A 52 14.25 -24.15 -0.37
CA GLY A 52 14.87 -25.11 -1.29
C GLY A 52 15.84 -24.42 -2.27
N ASP A 53 16.66 -25.21 -2.96
CA ASP A 53 17.66 -24.71 -3.90
C ASP A 53 17.07 -23.76 -4.95
N GLY A 54 17.71 -22.59 -5.10
CA GLY A 54 17.30 -21.56 -6.07
C GLY A 54 16.18 -20.61 -5.60
N ASN A 55 15.56 -20.84 -4.43
CA ASN A 55 14.55 -19.93 -3.89
C ASN A 55 15.17 -18.81 -3.05
N ARG A 56 14.66 -17.58 -3.22
CA ARG A 56 15.02 -16.42 -2.40
C ARG A 56 13.97 -16.19 -1.33
N ARG A 57 14.37 -15.64 -0.17
CA ARG A 57 13.42 -15.13 0.82
C ARG A 57 12.52 -14.10 0.17
N LEU A 58 11.23 -14.16 0.48
CA LEU A 58 10.24 -13.19 0.04
C LEU A 58 9.90 -12.29 1.23
N ASP A 59 10.01 -10.97 1.04
CA ASP A 59 9.68 -9.99 2.06
C ASP A 59 8.41 -9.23 1.66
N LEU A 60 7.40 -9.29 2.53
CA LEU A 60 6.15 -8.54 2.35
C LEU A 60 6.39 -7.07 2.67
N ILE A 61 6.07 -6.21 1.71
CA ILE A 61 6.13 -4.76 1.83
C ILE A 61 4.71 -4.22 1.67
N THR A 62 4.13 -3.72 2.74
CA THR A 62 2.79 -3.14 2.72
C THR A 62 2.87 -1.66 2.44
N TYR A 63 1.97 -1.15 1.62
CA TYR A 63 1.82 0.27 1.35
C TYR A 63 0.47 0.79 1.84
N ASN A 64 0.47 1.94 2.48
CA ASN A 64 -0.77 2.65 2.80
C ASN A 64 -0.58 4.17 2.83
N ASP A 65 -1.71 4.86 2.62
CA ASP A 65 -1.84 6.30 2.77
C ASP A 65 -2.70 6.61 4.00
N SER A 66 -2.34 7.63 4.77
CA SER A 66 -3.16 8.12 5.88
C SER A 66 -3.16 9.64 5.95
N CYS A 67 -4.36 10.20 6.14
CA CYS A 67 -4.56 11.63 6.31
C CYS A 67 -4.70 11.98 7.79
N PHE A 68 -4.03 13.04 8.20
CA PHE A 68 -4.12 13.63 9.53
C PHE A 68 -4.48 15.10 9.39
N SER A 69 -5.57 15.51 10.00
CA SER A 69 -6.06 16.89 9.96
C SER A 69 -5.68 17.65 11.23
N SER A 70 -5.54 18.96 11.11
CA SER A 70 -5.09 19.83 12.21
C SER A 70 -6.04 19.77 13.42
N ASN A 71 -7.31 19.46 13.17
CA ASN A 71 -8.34 19.38 14.20
C ASN A 71 -8.76 17.92 14.49
N ASP A 72 -7.96 16.91 14.12
CA ASP A 72 -8.17 15.47 14.46
C ASP A 72 -7.90 15.17 15.96
N GLY A 73 -8.20 16.14 16.83
CA GLY A 73 -8.06 16.02 18.27
C GLY A 73 -9.21 15.25 18.92
N LYS A 74 -9.13 15.12 20.26
CA LYS A 74 -10.19 14.45 21.05
C LYS A 74 -11.53 15.15 20.85
N THR A 75 -12.52 14.41 20.35
CA THR A 75 -13.90 14.90 20.22
C THR A 75 -14.59 15.01 21.57
N THR A 76 -14.19 14.20 22.56
CA THR A 76 -14.75 14.17 23.92
C THR A 76 -13.78 14.79 24.91
N ILE A 77 -14.28 15.70 25.76
CA ILE A 77 -13.53 16.34 26.84
C ILE A 77 -14.39 16.35 28.11
N TRP A 78 -13.74 16.25 29.27
CA TRP A 78 -14.37 16.52 30.57
C TRP A 78 -14.17 18.00 30.90
N MET A 79 -15.24 18.65 31.33
CA MET A 79 -15.26 20.09 31.58
C MET A 79 -16.34 20.44 32.59
N SER A 80 -16.15 21.56 33.32
CA SER A 80 -17.16 22.08 34.25
C SER A 80 -18.38 22.59 33.49
N GLU A 81 -19.54 22.60 34.17
CA GLU A 81 -20.84 22.94 33.59
C GLU A 81 -20.89 24.35 32.99
N ASP A 82 -20.13 25.29 33.56
CA ASP A 82 -20.07 26.69 33.10
C ASP A 82 -19.11 26.94 31.94
N ASN A 83 -18.32 25.94 31.55
CA ASN A 83 -17.38 26.08 30.46
C ASN A 83 -18.05 25.69 29.14
N ARG A 84 -17.68 26.35 28.03
CA ARG A 84 -18.10 26.02 26.66
C ARG A 84 -16.97 26.36 25.69
N PRO A 85 -15.93 25.52 25.53
CA PRO A 85 -14.81 25.82 24.67
C PRO A 85 -15.26 25.82 23.22
N LEU A 86 -15.00 26.93 22.53
CA LEU A 86 -15.20 27.02 21.09
C LEU A 86 -14.14 26.18 20.40
N ARG A 87 -14.57 25.27 19.53
CA ARG A 87 -13.66 24.52 18.65
C ARG A 87 -13.69 25.10 17.25
N PRO A 88 -12.55 25.12 16.55
CA PRO A 88 -12.53 25.41 15.12
C PRO A 88 -13.52 24.49 14.38
N LYS A 89 -14.24 25.06 13.41
CA LYS A 89 -15.18 24.29 12.58
C LYS A 89 -14.41 23.49 11.54
N GLY A 90 -14.79 22.22 11.34
CA GLY A 90 -14.20 21.32 10.35
C GLY A 90 -12.82 20.82 10.75
N ASP A 91 -12.21 20.03 9.87
CA ASP A 91 -11.01 19.25 10.19
C ASP A 91 -9.71 20.08 10.12
N GLY A 92 -9.81 21.32 9.61
CA GLY A 92 -8.66 22.19 9.40
C GLY A 92 -7.83 21.75 8.19
N ARG A 93 -6.54 22.10 8.16
CA ARG A 93 -5.62 21.63 7.12
C ARG A 93 -5.19 20.20 7.43
N SER A 94 -5.04 19.37 6.40
CA SER A 94 -4.52 18.02 6.56
C SER A 94 -3.13 17.86 5.94
N ILE A 95 -2.45 16.84 6.43
CA ILE A 95 -1.30 16.21 5.81
C ILE A 95 -1.69 14.78 5.44
N MET A 96 -1.22 14.30 4.31
CA MET A 96 -1.29 12.90 3.92
C MET A 96 0.12 12.33 4.00
N VAL A 97 0.26 11.19 4.66
CA VAL A 97 1.51 10.44 4.81
C VAL A 97 1.34 9.13 4.08
N SER A 98 2.25 8.85 3.16
CA SER A 98 2.32 7.64 2.36
C SER A 98 3.61 6.91 2.68
N GLU A 99 3.56 5.63 3.00
CA GLU A 99 4.75 4.88 3.41
C GLU A 99 4.73 3.39 3.06
N PHE A 100 5.91 2.83 2.83
CA PHE A 100 6.14 1.39 2.72
C PHE A 100 6.65 0.82 4.04
N LEU A 101 5.92 -0.15 4.59
CA LEU A 101 6.26 -0.84 5.83
C LEU A 101 6.65 -2.30 5.55
N CYS A 102 7.60 -2.81 6.31
CA CYS A 102 7.98 -4.22 6.32
C CYS A 102 7.96 -4.73 7.76
N GLU A 103 7.44 -5.92 7.99
CA GLU A 103 7.35 -6.49 9.34
C GLU A 103 8.72 -6.60 10.04
N SER A 104 9.80 -6.82 9.29
CA SER A 104 11.15 -6.99 9.85
C SER A 104 11.82 -5.73 10.40
N HIS A 105 11.42 -4.55 9.93
CA HIS A 105 12.10 -3.28 10.26
C HIS A 105 11.18 -2.07 10.37
N GLY A 106 9.87 -2.25 10.15
CA GLY A 106 8.87 -1.20 10.14
C GLY A 106 9.02 -0.29 8.91
N PRO A 107 9.11 1.04 9.11
CA PRO A 107 9.37 2.01 8.05
C PRO A 107 10.56 1.67 7.17
N SER A 108 10.36 1.68 5.85
CA SER A 108 11.46 1.48 4.88
C SER A 108 12.42 2.67 4.91
N LYS A 109 13.49 2.52 5.69
CA LYS A 109 14.48 3.57 5.98
C LYS A 109 15.89 3.02 6.05
N LEU A 110 16.78 3.63 5.28
CA LEU A 110 18.21 3.36 5.29
C LEU A 110 18.87 3.91 6.55
N SER A 111 19.80 3.14 7.09
CA SER A 111 20.73 3.62 8.10
C SER A 111 21.65 4.72 7.53
N PRO A 112 22.23 5.58 8.37
CA PRO A 112 23.16 6.62 7.90
C PRO A 112 24.33 6.06 7.08
N SER A 113 24.86 4.89 7.43
CA SER A 113 25.96 4.24 6.70
C SER A 113 25.52 3.76 5.32
N GLN A 114 24.35 3.11 5.21
CA GLN A 114 23.78 2.71 3.91
C GLN A 114 23.53 3.92 3.01
N GLN A 115 23.02 5.03 3.57
CA GLN A 115 22.79 6.26 2.81
C GLN A 115 24.07 6.82 2.19
N VAL A 116 25.19 6.80 2.93
CA VAL A 116 26.49 7.26 2.43
C VAL A 116 27.00 6.36 1.30
N GLN A 117 26.76 5.04 1.39
CA GLN A 117 27.17 4.07 0.36
C GLN A 117 26.30 4.13 -0.91
N HIS A 118 25.09 4.68 -0.83
CA HIS A 118 24.14 4.75 -1.93
C HIS A 118 23.71 6.21 -2.21
N PRO A 119 24.65 7.07 -2.64
CA PRO A 119 24.31 8.45 -3.01
C PRO A 119 23.29 8.46 -4.15
N GLY A 120 22.25 9.27 -4.02
CA GLY A 120 21.16 9.37 -5.01
C GLY A 120 19.95 8.47 -4.74
N VAL A 121 20.00 7.59 -3.75
CA VAL A 121 18.80 6.92 -3.22
C VAL A 121 18.28 7.71 -2.03
N TYR A 122 16.96 7.87 -1.93
CA TYR A 122 16.34 8.50 -0.76
C TYR A 122 16.59 7.66 0.50
N ARG A 123 16.81 8.35 1.62
CA ARG A 123 17.03 7.67 2.91
C ARG A 123 15.81 6.93 3.39
N GLU A 124 14.63 7.50 3.20
CA GLU A 124 13.38 6.95 3.68
C GLU A 124 12.35 6.98 2.57
N SER A 125 11.43 6.02 2.63
CA SER A 125 10.39 5.93 1.63
C SER A 125 9.23 6.89 1.91
N VAL A 126 9.10 7.46 3.12
CA VAL A 126 7.95 8.29 3.48
C VAL A 126 7.77 9.48 2.54
N VAL A 127 6.54 9.70 2.10
CA VAL A 127 6.12 10.89 1.35
C VAL A 127 5.05 11.61 2.17
N ILE A 128 5.26 12.91 2.37
CA ILE A 128 4.31 13.78 3.07
C ILE A 128 3.81 14.82 2.08
N MET A 129 2.50 14.91 1.92
CA MET A 129 1.86 15.92 1.07
C MET A 129 0.77 16.68 1.83
N LYS A 130 0.48 17.91 1.43
CA LYS A 130 -0.63 18.71 1.96
C LYS A 130 -1.78 18.68 0.96
N PRO A 131 -2.77 17.78 1.13
CA PRO A 131 -3.83 17.65 0.14
C PRO A 131 -4.69 18.91 0.05
N GLY A 132 -5.05 19.30 -1.18
CA GLY A 132 -6.01 20.38 -1.42
C GLY A 132 -5.72 21.21 -2.67
N LYS A 133 -6.79 21.80 -3.24
CA LYS A 133 -6.73 22.57 -4.50
C LYS A 133 -5.76 23.77 -4.47
N ASN A 134 -5.56 24.37 -3.28
CA ASN A 134 -4.66 25.51 -3.07
C ASN A 134 -3.41 25.11 -2.26
N ALA A 135 -3.03 23.83 -2.33
CA ALA A 135 -1.87 23.24 -1.68
C ALA A 135 -1.17 22.28 -2.66
N ASP A 136 -0.79 21.07 -2.24
CA ASP A 136 -0.05 20.11 -3.07
C ASP A 136 -0.98 19.27 -3.98
N SER A 137 -2.21 19.72 -4.22
CA SER A 137 -3.24 18.96 -4.95
C SER A 137 -3.58 17.62 -4.28
N TYR A 138 -3.93 16.58 -5.04
CA TYR A 138 -4.23 15.23 -4.52
C TYR A 138 -3.25 14.22 -5.12
N CYS A 139 -2.93 13.16 -4.37
CA CYS A 139 -2.04 12.10 -4.85
C CYS A 139 -2.58 11.49 -6.14
N THR A 140 -1.73 11.44 -7.16
CA THR A 140 -2.03 10.87 -8.47
C THR A 140 -1.34 9.52 -8.65
N ASN A 141 -1.65 8.82 -9.73
CA ASN A 141 -1.02 7.53 -10.01
C ASN A 141 0.45 7.71 -10.42
N SER A 142 0.80 8.83 -11.05
CA SER A 142 2.20 9.16 -11.33
C SER A 142 3.01 9.29 -10.05
N ASP A 143 2.45 9.94 -9.03
CA ASP A 143 3.11 10.11 -7.74
C ASP A 143 3.36 8.74 -7.07
N LEU A 144 2.34 7.87 -7.07
CA LEU A 144 2.47 6.49 -6.60
C LEU A 144 3.54 5.68 -7.35
N VAL A 145 3.60 5.81 -8.68
CA VAL A 145 4.59 5.10 -9.49
C VAL A 145 6.00 5.59 -9.19
N GLU A 146 6.20 6.89 -9.01
CA GLU A 146 7.48 7.46 -8.59
C GLU A 146 7.87 6.99 -7.17
N HIS A 147 6.91 7.03 -6.26
CA HIS A 147 7.08 6.56 -4.89
C HIS A 147 7.47 5.08 -4.85
N LEU A 148 6.80 4.22 -5.63
CA LEU A 148 7.13 2.81 -5.74
C LEU A 148 8.53 2.58 -6.32
N LYS A 149 8.97 3.36 -7.31
CA LYS A 149 10.34 3.26 -7.83
C LYS A 149 11.37 3.53 -6.73
N ASN A 150 11.15 4.56 -5.92
CA ASN A 150 12.00 4.87 -4.77
C ASN A 150 11.95 3.75 -3.71
N GLY A 151 10.75 3.24 -3.41
CA GLY A 151 10.56 2.11 -2.49
C GLY A 151 11.31 0.85 -2.94
N ILE A 152 11.32 0.54 -4.24
CA ILE A 152 12.08 -0.59 -4.81
C ILE A 152 13.59 -0.41 -4.63
N LEU A 153 14.11 0.82 -4.80
CA LEU A 153 15.55 1.09 -4.59
C LEU A 153 15.94 0.90 -3.12
N ILE A 154 15.14 1.44 -2.20
CA ILE A 154 15.35 1.27 -0.75
C ILE A 154 15.26 -0.22 -0.37
N PHE A 155 14.26 -0.94 -0.88
CA PHE A 155 14.11 -2.38 -0.66
C PHE A 155 15.35 -3.17 -1.03
N LYS A 156 15.92 -2.92 -2.22
CA LYS A 156 17.11 -3.64 -2.70
C LYS A 156 18.33 -3.47 -1.79
N ILE A 157 18.43 -2.32 -1.11
CA ILE A 157 19.51 -2.03 -0.15
C ILE A 157 19.23 -2.68 1.21
N LEU A 158 17.98 -2.63 1.68
CA LEU A 158 17.59 -3.21 2.97
C LEU A 158 17.58 -4.75 2.94
N HIS A 159 17.23 -5.34 1.80
CA HIS A 159 16.99 -6.78 1.65
C HIS A 159 17.77 -7.37 0.47
N PRO A 160 19.12 -7.34 0.50
CA PRO A 160 19.94 -7.89 -0.58
C PRO A 160 19.65 -9.38 -0.77
N GLY A 161 19.48 -9.80 -2.02
CA GLY A 161 19.23 -11.21 -2.35
C GLY A 161 17.81 -11.71 -2.01
N CYS A 162 16.88 -10.82 -1.68
CA CYS A 162 15.48 -11.16 -1.42
C CYS A 162 14.56 -10.71 -2.56
N ASP A 163 13.39 -11.34 -2.67
CA ASP A 163 12.30 -10.88 -3.52
C ASP A 163 11.33 -10.02 -2.70
N ALA A 164 10.77 -8.98 -3.32
CA ALA A 164 9.73 -8.15 -2.70
C ALA A 164 8.34 -8.63 -3.13
N LEU A 165 7.42 -8.76 -2.16
CA LEU A 165 5.98 -8.80 -2.43
C LEU A 165 5.36 -7.49 -1.96
N PHE A 166 5.03 -6.60 -2.90
CA PHE A 166 4.33 -5.36 -2.58
C PHE A 166 2.82 -5.60 -2.46
N LEU A 167 2.24 -5.23 -1.32
CA LEU A 167 0.81 -5.31 -1.04
C LEU A 167 0.21 -3.92 -1.01
N PHE A 168 -0.81 -3.72 -1.84
CA PHE A 168 -1.57 -2.49 -1.96
C PHE A 168 -3.05 -2.77 -1.68
N ASP A 169 -3.76 -1.75 -1.21
CA ASP A 169 -5.22 -1.79 -1.18
C ASP A 169 -5.83 -1.65 -2.59
N ASN A 170 -7.16 -1.63 -2.66
CA ASN A 170 -7.91 -1.55 -3.90
C ASN A 170 -8.35 -0.12 -4.26
N SER A 171 -7.62 0.90 -3.80
CA SER A 171 -7.92 2.31 -4.12
C SER A 171 -7.99 2.53 -5.64
N GLN A 172 -8.74 3.55 -6.06
CA GLN A 172 -8.84 3.90 -7.47
C GLN A 172 -7.47 4.28 -8.05
N ASN A 173 -6.60 4.87 -7.24
CA ASN A 173 -5.25 5.26 -7.66
C ASN A 173 -4.39 4.03 -8.02
N HIS A 174 -4.51 2.95 -7.23
CA HIS A 174 -3.75 1.71 -7.43
C HIS A 174 -4.24 0.91 -8.65
N ARG A 175 -5.50 1.12 -9.05
CA ARG A 175 -6.12 0.50 -10.24
C ARG A 175 -5.96 1.33 -11.50
N SER A 176 -5.25 2.45 -11.44
CA SER A 176 -5.06 3.30 -12.61
C SER A 176 -4.24 2.56 -13.67
N LEU A 177 -4.71 2.67 -14.90
CA LEU A 177 -4.06 2.11 -16.06
C LEU A 177 -3.11 3.15 -16.66
N ALA A 178 -1.98 2.69 -17.21
CA ALA A 178 -1.02 3.54 -17.89
C ALA A 178 -1.69 4.52 -18.88
N PRO A 179 -1.11 5.72 -19.11
CA PRO A 179 -1.72 6.73 -19.99
C PRO A 179 -2.06 6.24 -21.40
N ASN A 180 -1.26 5.29 -21.92
CA ASN A 180 -1.43 4.67 -23.23
C ASN A 180 -2.09 3.29 -23.19
N ALA A 181 -2.62 2.84 -22.06
CA ALA A 181 -3.27 1.52 -21.96
C ALA A 181 -4.59 1.48 -22.75
N LEU A 182 -4.97 0.28 -23.22
CA LEU A 182 -6.28 0.03 -23.83
C LEU A 182 -7.39 0.29 -22.80
N LYS A 183 -8.23 1.30 -23.01
CA LYS A 183 -9.30 1.71 -22.09
C LYS A 183 -10.62 1.84 -22.84
N ALA A 184 -11.55 0.92 -22.61
CA ALA A 184 -12.88 0.95 -23.24
C ALA A 184 -13.61 2.29 -23.04
N LYS A 185 -13.43 2.95 -21.88
CA LYS A 185 -14.06 4.24 -21.55
C LYS A 185 -13.65 5.41 -22.45
N VAL A 186 -12.50 5.32 -23.13
CA VAL A 186 -12.01 6.39 -24.03
C VAL A 186 -12.13 5.99 -25.49
N LEU A 187 -12.64 4.80 -25.77
CA LEU A 187 -12.97 4.38 -27.13
C LEU A 187 -14.33 4.96 -27.52
N PRO A 188 -14.47 5.54 -28.73
CA PRO A 188 -15.74 5.99 -29.24
C PRO A 188 -16.62 4.77 -29.52
N ILE A 189 -17.93 4.94 -29.35
CA ILE A 189 -18.92 3.91 -29.67
C ILE A 189 -19.05 3.73 -31.19
N LYS A 190 -18.69 4.76 -31.97
CA LYS A 190 -18.74 4.77 -33.43
C LYS A 190 -17.33 4.69 -34.02
N ASP A 191 -17.22 4.05 -35.17
CA ASP A 191 -15.95 3.83 -35.89
C ASP A 191 -15.37 5.11 -36.54
N ASP A 192 -16.01 6.27 -36.36
CA ASP A 192 -15.60 7.57 -36.94
C ASP A 192 -14.66 8.38 -36.03
N GLY A 193 -14.05 7.73 -35.05
CA GLY A 193 -13.24 8.31 -33.99
C GLY A 193 -11.99 9.07 -34.44
N LYS A 194 -12.14 10.31 -34.91
CA LYS A 194 -11.02 11.18 -35.33
C LYS A 194 -10.04 11.58 -34.20
N ASN A 195 -10.34 11.25 -32.94
CA ASN A 195 -9.60 11.70 -31.76
C ASN A 195 -9.15 10.58 -30.80
N VAL A 196 -9.09 9.33 -31.25
CA VAL A 196 -8.60 8.23 -30.38
C VAL A 196 -7.07 8.28 -30.31
N LYS A 197 -6.52 8.59 -29.14
CA LYS A 197 -5.07 8.47 -28.89
C LYS A 197 -4.66 7.01 -29.10
N LEU A 198 -3.50 6.79 -29.74
CA LEU A 198 -2.93 5.46 -29.92
C LEU A 198 -2.78 4.75 -28.57
N GLN A 199 -3.39 3.58 -28.47
CA GLN A 199 -3.33 2.71 -27.29
C GLN A 199 -2.38 1.57 -27.59
N ARG A 200 -1.56 1.18 -26.60
CA ARG A 200 -0.68 0.01 -26.73
C ARG A 200 -1.50 -1.27 -26.68
N ASP A 201 -0.94 -2.33 -27.26
CA ASP A 201 -1.53 -3.66 -27.19
C ASP A 201 -1.79 -4.07 -25.74
N GLY A 202 -3.04 -4.50 -25.50
CA GLY A 202 -3.45 -5.07 -24.23
C GLY A 202 -3.04 -6.52 -24.12
N TRP A 203 -3.00 -7.04 -22.89
CA TRP A 203 -2.84 -8.47 -22.63
C TRP A 203 -4.11 -8.95 -21.95
N VAL A 204 -4.78 -9.94 -22.55
CA VAL A 204 -5.87 -10.64 -21.88
C VAL A 204 -5.22 -11.70 -21.00
N ARG A 205 -5.37 -11.57 -19.67
CA ARG A 205 -5.14 -12.73 -18.80
C ARG A 205 -6.33 -13.65 -19.04
N ASN A 206 -6.10 -14.79 -19.70
CA ASN A 206 -7.06 -15.88 -19.77
C ASN A 206 -7.30 -16.39 -18.35
N HIS A 207 -8.21 -15.75 -17.64
CA HIS A 207 -8.79 -16.31 -16.44
C HIS A 207 -9.85 -17.30 -16.91
N THR A 208 -9.45 -18.55 -17.08
CA THR A 208 -10.42 -19.65 -17.06
C THR A 208 -11.08 -19.59 -15.68
N ILE A 209 -12.33 -19.16 -15.65
CA ILE A 209 -13.18 -19.16 -14.45
C ILE A 209 -13.62 -20.59 -14.18
#